data_AF-A0A3B9YEE4-F1
#
_entry.id   AF-A0A3B9YEE4-F1
#
_cell.length_a   1.000
_cell.length_b   1.000
_cell.length_c   1.000
_cell.angle_alpha   90.00
_cell.angle_beta   90.00
_cell.angle_gamma   90.00
#
_symmetry.space_group_name_H-M   'P 1'
#
loop_
_entity.id
_entity.type
_entity.pdbx_description
1 polymer ?
#
loop_
_entity_poly.entity_id
_entity_poly.type
_entity_poly.pdbx_seq_one_letter_code
_entity_poly.pdbx_strand_id
1 'polypeptide(L)'
;NEGEVDIVYLGLPDEKPSWIGEIKWSDRLTTDFGDETRSMKALLQRHAGIRSAFFTTKTYSKSFALENRTVTVYPSALYCYTVGRNITSRLDQPAQMAPATSTEKP
;
A
#
# COMPACT_ATOMS: atom_id res chain seq x y z
N ASN A 1 -10.49 -0.87 -18.41
CA ASN A 1 -9.90 -1.03 -17.07
C ASN A 1 -9.10 0.20 -16.68
N GLU A 2 -9.76 1.35 -16.52
CA GLU A 2 -9.07 2.55 -16.06
C GLU A 2 -9.13 2.60 -14.52
N GLY A 3 -7.96 2.56 -13.86
CA GLY A 3 -7.85 2.80 -12.43
C GLY A 3 -7.77 1.59 -11.51
N GLU A 4 -7.48 0.39 -12.03
CA GLU A 4 -7.16 -0.78 -11.20
C GLU A 4 -5.71 -0.70 -10.70
N VAL A 5 -5.49 -1.01 -9.41
CA VAL A 5 -4.18 -1.12 -8.77
C VAL A 5 -4.14 -2.42 -7.97
N ASP A 6 -2.95 -2.99 -7.76
CA ASP A 6 -2.82 -4.31 -7.12
C ASP A 6 -3.24 -4.34 -5.65
N ILE A 7 -2.93 -3.28 -4.90
CA ILE A 7 -3.21 -3.22 -3.45
C ILE A 7 -3.85 -1.89 -3.09
N VAL A 8 -4.93 -1.97 -2.32
CA VAL A 8 -5.59 -0.82 -1.71
C VAL A 8 -5.79 -1.09 -0.23
N TYR A 9 -5.41 -0.13 0.61
CA TYR A 9 -5.81 -0.13 2.01
C TYR A 9 -6.93 0.88 2.24
N LEU A 10 -7.98 0.40 2.90
CA LEU A 10 -9.15 1.20 3.25
C LEU A 10 -8.99 1.73 4.67
N GLY A 11 -9.18 3.04 4.82
CA GLY A 11 -9.22 3.68 6.13
C GLY A 11 -10.53 3.37 6.86
N LEU A 12 -10.49 3.31 8.18
CA LEU A 12 -11.68 3.30 9.03
C LEU A 12 -12.03 4.73 9.44
N PRO A 13 -13.32 5.06 9.64
CA PRO A 13 -14.50 4.17 9.55
C PRO A 13 -15.18 4.17 8.17
N ASP A 14 -14.78 5.03 7.23
CA ASP A 14 -15.53 5.31 6.01
C ASP A 14 -15.15 4.43 4.81
N GLU A 15 -14.26 3.45 5.03
CA GLU A 15 -13.76 2.48 4.05
C GLU A 15 -13.24 3.14 2.76
N LYS A 16 -12.74 4.38 2.86
CA LYS A 16 -12.17 5.08 1.72
C LYS A 16 -10.71 4.68 1.51
N PRO A 17 -10.22 4.66 0.26
CA PRO A 17 -8.80 4.43 -0.03
C PRO A 17 -7.90 5.41 0.74
N SER A 18 -7.01 4.87 1.56
CA SER A 18 -6.04 5.66 2.33
C SER A 18 -4.63 5.56 1.75
N TRP A 19 -4.23 4.40 1.26
CA TRP A 19 -3.01 4.22 0.47
C TRP A 19 -3.20 3.14 -0.60
N ILE A 20 -2.42 3.24 -1.67
CA ILE A 20 -2.49 2.35 -2.84
C ILE A 20 -1.10 1.88 -3.27
N GLY A 21 -1.03 0.71 -3.89
CA GLY A 21 0.21 0.06 -4.28
C GLY A 21 0.11 -0.66 -5.62
N GLU A 22 1.19 -0.60 -6.38
CA GLU A 22 1.40 -1.33 -7.63
C GLU A 22 2.67 -2.17 -7.51
N ILE A 23 2.57 -3.47 -7.80
CA ILE A 23 3.65 -4.44 -7.66
C ILE A 23 4.26 -4.68 -9.04
N LYS A 24 5.53 -4.31 -9.21
CA LYS A 24 6.29 -4.59 -10.44
C LYS A 24 7.58 -5.35 -10.13
N TRP A 25 7.78 -6.46 -10.83
CA TRP A 25 9.05 -7.20 -10.90
C TRP A 25 9.95 -6.74 -12.05
N SER A 26 9.69 -5.56 -12.62
CA SER A 26 10.48 -4.95 -13.70
C SER A 26 10.83 -3.51 -13.37
N ASP A 27 11.80 -2.95 -14.09
CA ASP A 27 12.17 -1.53 -14.01
C ASP A 27 11.50 -0.69 -15.12
N ARG A 28 10.40 -1.19 -15.72
CA ARG A 28 9.68 -0.50 -16.81
C ARG A 28 9.18 0.88 -16.42
N LEU A 29 9.00 1.17 -15.13
CA LEU A 29 8.69 2.50 -14.64
C LEU A 29 9.75 3.56 -15.04
N THR A 30 10.97 3.15 -15.41
CA THR A 30 12.01 4.05 -15.96
C THR A 30 11.91 4.29 -17.46
N THR A 31 11.38 3.33 -18.23
CA THR A 31 11.32 3.38 -19.70
C THR A 31 9.93 3.70 -20.23
N ASP A 32 8.90 3.46 -19.42
CA ASP A 32 7.49 3.50 -19.80
C ASP A 32 6.64 4.10 -18.67
N PHE A 33 7.13 5.22 -18.11
CA PHE A 33 6.53 5.86 -16.94
C PHE A 33 5.05 6.24 -17.15
N GLY A 34 4.69 6.67 -18.37
CA GLY A 34 3.33 7.09 -18.69
C GLY A 34 2.32 5.94 -18.59
N ASP A 35 2.65 4.78 -19.17
CA ASP A 35 1.75 3.62 -19.13
C ASP A 35 1.74 2.98 -17.74
N GLU A 36 2.91 2.85 -17.11
CA GLU A 36 3.04 2.22 -15.79
C GLU A 36 2.36 3.04 -14.67
N THR A 37 2.19 4.35 -14.85
CA THR A 37 1.52 5.22 -13.84
C THR A 37 0.06 5.53 -14.14
N ARG A 38 -0.46 5.13 -15.32
CA ARG A 38 -1.80 5.52 -15.81
C ARG A 38 -2.92 5.20 -14.83
N SER A 39 -2.99 3.96 -14.34
CA SER A 39 -4.04 3.53 -13.42
C SER A 39 -3.94 4.20 -12.06
N MET A 40 -2.73 4.28 -11.50
CA MET A 40 -2.49 4.98 -10.23
C MET A 40 -2.89 6.46 -10.34
N LYS A 41 -2.52 7.13 -11.43
CA LYS A 41 -2.89 8.52 -11.70
C LYS A 41 -4.40 8.73 -11.67
N ALA A 42 -5.15 7.88 -12.38
CA ALA A 42 -6.61 7.93 -12.40
C ALA A 42 -7.22 7.77 -10.99
N LEU A 43 -6.67 6.85 -10.19
CA LEU A 43 -7.18 6.59 -8.84
C LEU A 43 -6.85 7.74 -7.86
N LEU A 44 -5.64 8.32 -7.95
CA LEU A 44 -5.24 9.48 -7.17
C LEU A 44 -6.10 10.72 -7.47
N GLN A 45 -6.43 10.94 -8.74
CA GLN A 45 -7.33 12.04 -9.15
C GLN A 45 -8.74 11.88 -8.61
N ARG A 46 -9.25 10.64 -8.59
CA ARG A 46 -10.61 10.34 -8.11
C ARG A 46 -10.73 10.39 -6.59
N HIS A 47 -9.65 10.11 -5.86
CA HIS A 47 -9.67 9.97 -4.41
C HIS A 47 -8.62 10.87 -3.74
N ALA A 48 -9.01 12.13 -3.47
CA ALA A 48 -8.16 13.11 -2.79
C ALA A 48 -7.68 12.67 -1.39
N GLY A 49 -8.40 11.73 -0.76
CA GLY A 49 -8.08 11.17 0.56
C GLY A 49 -6.89 10.20 0.58
N ILE A 50 -6.40 9.76 -0.57
CA ILE A 50 -5.19 8.92 -0.66
C ILE A 50 -3.99 9.77 -0.26
N ARG A 51 -3.30 9.36 0.81
CA ARG A 51 -2.18 10.10 1.41
C ARG A 51 -0.82 9.63 0.93
N SER A 52 -0.71 8.36 0.58
CA SER A 52 0.51 7.75 0.07
C SER A 52 0.21 6.73 -1.01
N ALA A 53 1.16 6.56 -1.91
CA ALA A 53 1.14 5.52 -2.92
C ALA A 53 2.54 4.95 -3.09
N PHE A 54 2.63 3.71 -3.56
CA PHE A 54 3.92 3.12 -3.87
C PHE A 54 3.91 2.25 -5.12
N PHE A 55 5.08 2.14 -5.75
CA PHE A 55 5.38 1.08 -6.70
C PHE A 55 6.45 0.17 -6.10
N THR A 56 6.47 -1.09 -6.52
CA THR A 56 7.70 -1.87 -6.46
C THR A 56 8.41 -1.88 -7.81
N THR A 57 9.70 -2.18 -7.83
CA THR A 57 10.50 -2.37 -9.06
C THR A 57 11.48 -3.52 -8.90
N LYS A 58 12.26 -3.84 -9.94
CA LYS A 58 13.25 -4.92 -9.85
C LYS A 58 14.48 -4.48 -9.07
N THR A 59 15.02 -3.30 -9.34
CA THR A 59 16.39 -2.97 -8.89
C THR A 59 16.55 -1.67 -8.11
N TYR A 60 15.58 -0.74 -8.14
CA TYR A 60 15.83 0.62 -7.66
C TYR A 60 14.82 1.14 -6.64
N SER A 61 15.29 2.09 -5.83
CA SER A 61 14.44 2.91 -4.95
C SER A 61 14.43 4.34 -5.45
N LYS A 62 13.28 5.01 -5.40
CA LYS A 62 13.14 6.43 -5.76
C LYS A 62 11.86 6.99 -5.13
N SER A 63 11.78 8.29 -4.94
CA SER A 63 10.49 8.98 -4.74
C SER A 63 10.25 9.99 -5.85
N PHE A 64 9.00 10.15 -6.25
CA PHE A 64 8.59 11.14 -7.24
C PHE A 64 7.19 11.68 -6.90
N ALA A 65 6.84 12.82 -7.48
CA ALA A 65 5.51 13.38 -7.36
C ALA A 65 4.59 12.86 -8.48
N LEU A 66 3.38 12.46 -8.13
CA LEU A 66 2.30 12.11 -9.05
C LEU A 66 1.00 12.68 -8.48
N GLU A 67 0.26 13.48 -9.26
CA GLU A 67 -1.00 14.12 -8.80
C GLU A 67 -0.87 14.86 -7.46
N ASN A 68 0.22 15.60 -7.25
CA ASN A 68 0.52 16.31 -6.00
C ASN A 68 0.60 15.41 -4.75
N ARG A 69 0.96 14.14 -4.95
CA ARG A 69 1.25 13.15 -3.90
C ARG A 69 2.64 12.58 -4.10
N THR A 70 3.30 12.26 -2.99
CA THR A 70 4.58 11.53 -3.04
C THR A 70 4.29 10.06 -3.28
N VAL A 71 4.88 9.53 -4.34
CA VAL A 71 4.91 8.10 -4.65
C VAL A 71 6.30 7.58 -4.36
N THR A 72 6.40 6.53 -3.55
CA THR A 72 7.68 5.90 -3.23
C THR A 72 7.84 4.58 -3.99
N VAL A 73 9.05 4.33 -4.47
CA VAL A 73 9.43 3.13 -5.20
C VAL A 73 10.38 2.32 -4.33
N TYR A 74 10.09 1.03 -4.19
CA TYR A 74 10.92 0.08 -3.46
C TYR A 74 11.27 -1.13 -4.35
N PRO A 75 12.47 -1.72 -4.24
CA PRO A 75 12.72 -3.01 -4.86
C PRO A 75 11.73 -4.06 -4.33
N SER A 76 11.18 -4.88 -5.21
CA SER A 76 10.18 -5.91 -4.86
C SER A 76 10.71 -6.85 -3.79
N ALA A 77 11.98 -7.25 -3.88
CA ALA A 77 12.60 -8.10 -2.86
C ALA A 77 12.61 -7.42 -1.47
N LEU A 78 12.85 -6.10 -1.42
CA LEU A 78 12.80 -5.33 -0.18
C LEU A 78 11.37 -5.24 0.36
N TYR A 79 10.39 -4.95 -0.50
CA TYR A 79 8.99 -4.88 -0.09
C TYR A 79 8.47 -6.24 0.43
N CYS A 80 8.83 -7.34 -0.23
CA CYS A 80 8.51 -8.69 0.24
C CYS A 80 9.11 -8.97 1.63
N TYR A 81 10.36 -8.57 1.87
CA TYR A 81 10.97 -8.65 3.20
C TYR A 81 10.20 -7.83 4.23
N THR A 82 9.83 -6.59 3.91
CA THR A 82 9.04 -5.72 4.80
C THR A 82 7.71 -6.38 5.16
N VAL A 83 6.97 -6.90 4.18
CA VAL A 83 5.71 -7.61 4.42
C VAL A 83 5.93 -8.84 5.31
N GLY A 84 6.92 -9.68 4.99
CA GLY A 84 7.25 -10.87 5.78
C GLY A 84 7.65 -10.54 7.22
N ARG A 85 8.47 -9.51 7.43
CA ARG A 85 8.83 -9.02 8.77
C ARG A 85 7.64 -8.46 9.53
N ASN A 86 6.76 -7.73 8.88
CA ASN A 86 5.55 -7.19 9.52
C ASN A 86 4.60 -8.30 9.96
N ILE A 87 4.40 -9.32 9.12
CA ILE A 87 3.55 -10.47 9.45
C ILE A 87 4.15 -11.28 10.60
N THR A 88 5.42 -11.66 10.50
CA THR A 88 6.10 -12.44 11.56
C THR A 88 6.11 -11.69 12.89
N SER A 89 6.43 -10.39 12.89
CA SER A 89 6.41 -9.58 14.10
C SER A 89 5.02 -9.46 14.75
N ARG A 90 3.93 -9.58 13.97
CA ARG A 90 2.57 -9.62 14.50
C ARG A 90 2.20 -11.00 15.05
N LEU A 91 2.68 -12.07 14.44
CA LEU A 91 2.45 -13.44 14.91
C LEU A 91 3.24 -13.75 16.18
N ASP A 92 4.43 -13.15 16.33
CA ASP A 92 5.27 -13.29 17.53
C ASP A 92 4.74 -12.51 18.74
N GLN A 93 3.77 -11.59 18.53
CA GLN A 93 3.10 -10.93 19.65
C GLN A 93 2.13 -11.92 20.30
N PRO A 94 2.29 -12.24 21.61
CA PRO A 94 1.32 -13.07 22.30
C PRO A 94 -0.05 -12.41 22.20
N ALA A 95 -1.08 -13.19 21.88
CA ALA A 95 -2.46 -12.72 21.74
C ALA A 95 -2.83 -11.84 22.94
N GLN A 96 -2.92 -10.53 22.72
CA GLN A 96 -3.35 -9.61 23.76
C GLN A 96 -4.74 -10.02 24.20
N MET A 97 -4.86 -10.31 25.50
CA MET A 97 -6.01 -10.88 26.18
C MET A 97 -7.31 -10.24 25.70
N ALA A 98 -8.25 -11.07 25.22
CA ALA A 98 -9.64 -10.67 25.08
C ALA A 98 -10.10 -10.04 26.41
N PRO A 99 -10.87 -8.94 26.39
CA PRO A 99 -11.40 -8.37 27.62
C PRO A 99 -12.20 -9.46 28.33
N ALA A 100 -11.88 -9.69 29.60
CA ALA A 100 -12.66 -10.59 30.45
C ALA A 100 -14.11 -10.13 30.37
N THR A 101 -14.98 -11.00 29.86
CA THR A 101 -16.42 -10.82 29.95
C THR A 101 -16.77 -10.87 31.43
N SER A 102 -16.90 -9.69 32.05
CA SER A 102 -17.54 -9.54 33.35
C SER A 102 -19.01 -9.92 33.19
N THR A 103 -19.32 -11.20 33.41
CA THR A 103 -20.69 -11.64 33.65
C THR A 103 -21.09 -11.19 35.05
N GLU A 104 -21.58 -9.96 35.18
CA GLU A 104 -22.46 -9.63 36.30
C GLU A 104 -23.81 -10.33 36.04
N LYS A 105 -24.09 -11.35 36.86
CA LYS A 105 -25.44 -11.93 37.00
C LYS A 105 -26.24 -11.05 37.98
N PRO A 106 -27.57 -10.98 37.82
CA PRO A 106 -28.45 -10.06 38.55
C PRO A 106 -28.64 -10.45 40.02
#